data_AF-A0A7K3ZJE3-F1
#
_entry.id   AF-A0A7K3ZJE3-F1
#
_cell.length_a   1.000
_cell.length_b   1.000
_cell.length_c   1.000
_cell.angle_alpha   90.00
_cell.angle_beta   90.00
_cell.angle_gamma   90.00
#
_symmetry.space_group_name_H-M   'P 1'
#
loop_
_entity.id
_entity.type
_entity.pdbx_description
1 polymer ?
#
loop_
_entity_poly.entity_id
_entity_poly.type
_entity_poly.pdbx_seq_one_letter_code
_entity_poly.pdbx_strand_id
1 'polypeptide(L)'
;MILKIEHRELEDGTLEITKYVCTEGEKAIPSEIDGRTVTSLGSMFMMGTMISGSSTLKVPPTVTRIQEDAFYGASGIKSIVLDMDFETFNSFRLIIDYDCRVTVKETEGPRNLDFFKGYPMFFPDFDEEVHKRALRLSEDMAISRLSTPLGLTAENREAYTRYLKERMNVLAERSVSSNDREKMTILSGLNLISEEEYTELIKKSVLSGKTAMTSTLLSLKWKLSKSRRGRGNPSP
;
A
#
# COMPACT_ATOMS: atom_id res chain seq x y z
N MET A 1 9.39 15.50 20.83
CA MET A 1 10.00 16.81 20.77
C MET A 1 10.59 17.06 19.39
N ILE A 2 10.19 18.18 18.78
CA ILE A 2 10.87 18.77 17.62
C ILE A 2 12.11 19.47 18.17
N LEU A 3 13.27 19.16 17.63
CA LEU A 3 14.55 19.74 18.03
C LEU A 3 14.94 20.92 17.16
N LYS A 4 14.62 20.85 15.86
CA LYS A 4 15.01 21.87 14.89
C LYS A 4 14.10 21.85 13.67
N ILE A 5 13.71 23.04 13.22
CA ILE A 5 13.10 23.25 11.93
C ILE A 5 13.84 24.40 11.23
N GLU A 6 14.28 24.18 10.00
CA GLU A 6 14.80 25.21 9.12
C GLU A 6 13.93 25.26 7.87
N HIS A 7 13.70 26.46 7.37
CA HIS A 7 12.89 26.69 6.19
C HIS A 7 13.44 27.85 5.37
N ARG A 8 13.03 27.91 4.11
CA ARG A 8 13.23 29.05 3.22
C ARG A 8 11.91 29.52 2.64
N GLU A 9 11.81 30.80 2.37
CA GLU A 9 10.69 31.40 1.66
C GLU A 9 10.85 31.17 0.15
N LEU A 10 9.75 30.82 -0.49
CA LEU A 10 9.65 30.61 -1.93
C LEU A 10 9.12 31.89 -2.60
N GLU A 11 9.23 31.97 -3.92
CA GLU A 11 8.81 33.15 -4.69
C GLU A 11 7.31 33.48 -4.54
N ASP A 12 6.50 32.47 -4.21
CA ASP A 12 5.06 32.59 -3.97
C ASP A 12 4.71 33.01 -2.52
N GLY A 13 5.71 33.29 -1.66
CA GLY A 13 5.54 33.67 -0.26
C GLY A 13 5.25 32.51 0.69
N THR A 14 5.26 31.26 0.20
CA THR A 14 5.11 30.06 1.02
C THR A 14 6.46 29.50 1.45
N LEU A 15 6.46 28.53 2.37
CA LEU A 15 7.67 27.97 2.94
C LEU A 15 8.00 26.57 2.40
N GLU A 16 9.29 26.37 2.17
CA GLU A 16 9.89 25.04 2.04
C GLU A 16 10.65 24.68 3.31
N ILE A 17 10.37 23.51 3.89
CA ILE A 17 11.18 22.98 4.98
C ILE A 17 12.44 22.36 4.40
N THR A 18 13.59 22.89 4.79
CA THR A 18 14.92 22.41 4.38
C THR A 18 15.55 21.54 5.44
N LYS A 19 15.10 21.62 6.69
CA LYS A 19 15.54 20.74 7.77
C LYS A 19 14.45 20.50 8.80
N TYR A 20 14.25 19.26 9.20
CA TYR A 20 13.33 18.86 10.26
C TYR A 20 13.94 17.75 11.11
N VAL A 21 14.32 18.10 12.33
CA VAL A 21 14.92 17.20 13.32
C VAL A 21 13.93 16.99 14.46
N CYS A 22 13.54 15.74 14.69
CA CYS A 22 12.70 15.31 15.80
C CYS A 22 13.19 13.98 16.36
N THR A 23 13.04 13.77 17.67
CA THR A 23 13.50 12.53 18.34
C THR A 23 12.35 11.76 18.97
N GLU A 24 11.41 12.47 19.59
CA GLU A 24 10.30 11.88 20.35
C GLU A 24 8.96 12.56 20.01
N GLY A 25 7.85 12.11 20.60
CA GLY A 25 6.53 12.75 20.43
C GLY A 25 5.88 12.54 19.06
N GLU A 26 4.89 13.38 18.74
CA GLU A 26 4.22 13.36 17.45
C GLU A 26 5.14 13.93 16.36
N LYS A 27 5.29 13.18 15.25
CA LYS A 27 6.09 13.60 14.11
C LYS A 27 5.14 14.09 13.04
N ALA A 28 4.84 15.37 13.09
CA ALA A 28 3.98 16.04 12.12
C ALA A 28 4.72 17.23 11.55
N ILE A 29 4.74 17.32 10.22
CA ILE A 29 5.20 18.52 9.53
C ILE A 29 4.17 19.63 9.82
N PRO A 30 4.60 20.81 10.29
CA PRO A 30 3.68 21.91 10.52
C PRO A 30 3.12 22.41 9.18
N SER A 31 1.83 22.73 9.15
CA SER A 31 1.20 23.34 7.98
C SER A 31 1.53 24.82 7.83
N GLU A 32 2.03 25.45 8.89
CA GLU A 32 2.34 26.88 8.95
C GLU A 32 3.51 27.15 9.92
N ILE A 33 4.35 28.13 9.60
CA ILE A 33 5.40 28.67 10.48
C ILE A 33 5.33 30.20 10.38
N ASP A 34 5.21 30.87 11.52
CA ASP A 34 5.16 32.34 11.61
C ASP A 34 4.15 33.01 10.66
N GLY A 35 2.93 32.47 10.55
CA GLY A 35 1.88 33.02 9.68
C GLY A 35 2.00 32.63 8.21
N ARG A 36 3.03 31.86 7.81
CA ARG A 36 3.27 31.44 6.42
C ARG A 36 3.03 29.96 6.23
N THR A 37 2.30 29.61 5.19
CA THR A 37 1.96 28.22 4.85
C THR A 37 3.19 27.43 4.39
N VAL A 38 3.33 26.21 4.89
CA VAL A 38 4.32 25.24 4.43
C VAL A 38 3.76 24.46 3.25
N THR A 39 4.41 24.56 2.09
CA THR A 39 3.95 23.92 0.85
C THR A 39 4.97 22.99 0.20
N SER A 40 6.23 23.01 0.66
CA SER A 40 7.29 22.21 0.08
C SER A 40 8.15 21.50 1.12
N LEU A 41 8.58 20.29 0.79
CA LEU A 41 9.61 19.54 1.52
C LEU A 41 10.87 19.44 0.66
N GLY A 42 11.95 20.04 1.16
CA GLY A 42 13.24 20.06 0.49
C GLY A 42 13.95 18.70 0.47
N SER A 43 15.00 18.63 -0.35
CA SER A 43 15.88 17.47 -0.46
C SER A 43 16.46 17.10 0.90
N MET A 44 16.39 15.82 1.25
CA MET A 44 16.95 15.25 2.48
C MET A 44 16.62 16.03 3.76
N PHE A 45 15.43 16.64 3.84
CA PHE A 45 15.10 17.57 4.95
C PHE A 45 15.12 16.88 6.32
N MET A 46 15.02 15.55 6.38
CA MET A 46 15.15 14.77 7.62
C MET A 46 16.51 14.08 7.79
N MET A 47 17.53 14.46 7.02
CA MET A 47 18.86 13.87 7.14
C MET A 47 19.46 14.12 8.54
N GLY A 48 19.97 13.04 9.13
CA GLY A 48 20.52 13.05 10.50
C GLY A 48 19.45 13.00 11.59
N THR A 49 18.17 12.90 11.23
CA THR A 49 17.10 12.66 12.18
C THR A 49 17.05 11.19 12.55
N MET A 50 17.31 10.88 13.82
CA MET A 50 17.18 9.53 14.37
C MET A 50 15.98 9.46 15.30
N ILE A 51 14.98 8.69 14.87
CA ILE A 51 13.77 8.48 15.64
C ILE A 51 13.84 7.08 16.26
N SER A 52 13.62 6.98 17.56
CA SER A 52 13.51 5.69 18.25
C SER A 52 12.09 5.11 18.10
N GLY A 53 12.01 3.79 17.95
CA GLY A 53 10.75 3.06 17.81
C GLY A 53 10.10 3.14 16.43
N SER A 54 8.99 2.42 16.25
CA SER A 54 8.19 2.46 15.01
C SER A 54 7.44 3.79 14.94
N SER A 55 7.97 4.74 14.17
CA SER A 55 7.39 6.08 14.08
C SER A 55 6.65 6.33 12.76
N THR A 56 5.55 7.06 12.89
CA THR A 56 4.74 7.58 11.78
C THR A 56 5.02 9.07 11.60
N LEU A 57 5.39 9.49 10.40
CA LEU A 57 5.47 10.89 10.01
C LEU A 57 4.16 11.32 9.35
N LYS A 58 3.58 12.45 9.78
CA LYS A 58 2.38 13.05 9.16
C LYS A 58 2.78 14.25 8.31
N VAL A 59 2.37 14.24 7.05
CA VAL A 59 2.54 15.36 6.11
C VAL A 59 1.17 16.01 5.88
N PRO A 60 1.02 17.33 6.12
CA PRO A 60 -0.25 18.03 6.02
C PRO A 60 -0.68 18.24 4.56
N PRO A 61 -1.98 18.53 4.31
CA PRO A 61 -2.51 18.76 2.97
C PRO A 61 -1.96 20.02 2.30
N THR A 62 -1.35 20.92 3.07
CA THR A 62 -0.74 22.14 2.52
C THR A 62 0.51 21.85 1.69
N VAL A 63 1.16 20.70 1.92
CA VAL A 63 2.36 20.28 1.16
C VAL A 63 1.95 19.73 -0.19
N THR A 64 2.33 20.45 -1.24
CA THR A 64 2.03 20.11 -2.64
C THR A 64 3.30 19.86 -3.47
N ARG A 65 4.48 20.08 -2.87
CA ARG A 65 5.79 19.84 -3.49
C ARG A 65 6.67 18.99 -2.56
N ILE A 66 7.23 17.91 -3.07
CA ILE A 66 8.18 17.06 -2.33
C ILE A 66 9.35 16.75 -3.27
N GLN A 67 10.57 17.09 -2.87
CA GLN A 67 11.76 16.73 -3.63
C GLN A 67 11.92 15.19 -3.69
N GLU A 68 12.50 14.69 -4.78
CA GLU A 68 12.61 13.25 -5.07
C GLU A 68 13.30 12.47 -3.93
N ASP A 69 14.29 13.07 -3.29
CA ASP A 69 15.08 12.52 -2.19
C ASP A 69 14.72 13.11 -0.82
N ALA A 70 13.55 13.75 -0.67
CA ALA A 70 13.17 14.47 0.55
C ALA A 70 13.27 13.59 1.82
N PHE A 71 12.90 12.32 1.71
CA PHE A 71 12.91 11.36 2.82
C PHE A 71 14.18 10.50 2.88
N TYR A 72 15.15 10.72 2.00
CA TYR A 72 16.40 9.95 2.00
C TYR A 72 17.18 10.17 3.31
N GLY A 73 17.65 9.09 3.92
CA GLY A 73 18.42 9.13 5.17
C GLY A 73 17.60 9.36 6.44
N ALA A 74 16.26 9.41 6.36
CA ALA A 74 15.40 9.52 7.53
C ALA A 74 15.36 8.18 8.31
N SER A 75 15.99 8.15 9.48
CA SER A 75 16.15 6.91 10.25
C SER A 75 15.03 6.71 11.27
N GLY A 76 14.45 5.50 11.28
CA GLY A 76 13.41 5.11 12.25
C GLY A 76 11.96 5.37 11.82
N ILE A 77 11.75 5.94 10.63
CA ILE A 77 10.41 6.08 10.06
C ILE A 77 9.95 4.73 9.49
N LYS A 78 8.79 4.26 9.93
CA LYS A 78 8.14 3.04 9.41
C LYS A 78 6.89 3.33 8.61
N SER A 79 6.28 4.49 8.82
CA SER A 79 5.12 4.91 8.07
C SER A 79 5.12 6.40 7.80
N ILE A 80 4.62 6.78 6.62
CA ILE A 80 4.36 8.17 6.25
C ILE A 80 2.87 8.27 5.94
N VAL A 81 2.19 9.21 6.58
CA VAL A 81 0.79 9.54 6.33
C VAL A 81 0.77 10.82 5.53
N LEU A 82 0.30 10.73 4.29
CA LEU A 82 0.12 11.84 3.38
C LEU A 82 -1.36 12.21 3.36
N ASP A 83 -1.66 13.44 3.75
CA ASP A 83 -3.03 13.96 3.75
C ASP A 83 -3.31 14.69 2.43
N MET A 84 -3.34 13.95 1.32
CA MET A 84 -3.48 14.49 -0.04
C MET A 84 -4.17 13.46 -0.93
N ASP A 85 -4.65 13.89 -2.09
CA ASP A 85 -5.18 12.96 -3.11
C ASP A 85 -4.08 12.15 -3.81
N PHE A 86 -4.47 11.01 -4.38
CA PHE A 86 -3.55 10.12 -5.08
C PHE A 86 -2.98 10.74 -6.35
N GLU A 87 -3.68 11.61 -7.07
CA GLU A 87 -3.13 12.23 -8.29
C GLU A 87 -1.93 13.11 -7.95
N THR A 88 -2.02 13.86 -6.85
CA THR A 88 -0.92 14.63 -6.29
C THR A 88 0.21 13.71 -5.84
N PHE A 89 -0.09 12.65 -5.08
CA PHE A 89 0.93 11.68 -4.66
C PHE A 89 1.64 11.01 -5.85
N ASN A 90 0.89 10.61 -6.88
CA ASN A 90 1.39 9.92 -8.06
C ASN A 90 2.21 10.84 -8.99
N SER A 91 2.10 12.16 -8.82
CA SER A 91 2.98 13.13 -9.49
C SER A 91 4.39 13.17 -8.90
N PHE A 92 4.58 12.66 -7.68
CA PHE A 92 5.87 12.67 -7.00
C PHE A 92 6.71 11.45 -7.39
N ARG A 93 8.01 11.67 -7.66
CA ARG A 93 8.98 10.61 -7.88
C ARG A 93 9.83 10.44 -6.63
N LEU A 94 9.32 9.72 -5.64
CA LEU A 94 10.01 9.59 -4.36
C LEU A 94 11.01 8.43 -4.37
N ILE A 95 12.19 8.65 -3.80
CA ILE A 95 13.23 7.64 -3.59
C ILE A 95 13.56 7.59 -2.09
N ILE A 96 13.39 6.40 -1.50
CA ILE A 96 13.67 6.15 -0.09
C ILE A 96 14.63 4.95 0.07
N ASP A 97 15.51 5.04 1.07
CA ASP A 97 16.55 4.07 1.38
C ASP A 97 16.22 3.13 2.56
N TYR A 98 14.93 3.02 2.90
CA TYR A 98 14.35 2.14 3.93
C TYR A 98 12.95 1.61 3.56
N ASP A 99 12.56 0.47 4.14
CA ASP A 99 11.21 -0.08 3.97
C ASP A 99 10.19 0.79 4.74
N CYS A 100 9.11 1.22 4.06
CA CYS A 100 8.13 2.16 4.62
C CYS A 100 6.71 1.88 4.11
N ARG A 101 5.71 2.08 4.98
CA ARG A 101 4.30 2.10 4.59
C ARG A 101 3.81 3.53 4.40
N VAL A 102 3.39 3.84 3.18
CA VAL A 102 2.75 5.12 2.87
C VAL A 102 1.23 4.94 2.96
N THR A 103 0.58 5.78 3.76
CA THR A 103 -0.87 5.87 3.85
C THR A 103 -1.31 7.19 3.23
N VAL A 104 -2.04 7.12 2.12
CA VAL A 104 -2.64 8.29 1.46
C VAL A 104 -4.08 8.40 1.97
N LYS A 105 -4.41 9.52 2.62
CA LYS A 105 -5.77 9.78 3.11
C LYS A 105 -6.59 10.45 2.02
N GLU A 106 -7.57 9.73 1.52
CA GLU A 106 -8.54 10.24 0.55
C GLU A 106 -9.97 10.25 1.13
N THR A 107 -10.88 10.90 0.42
CA THR A 107 -12.32 10.93 0.71
C THR A 107 -12.97 9.55 0.70
N GLU A 108 -12.48 8.60 -0.11
CA GLU A 108 -12.98 7.23 -0.20
C GLU A 108 -12.40 6.29 0.89
N GLY A 109 -11.48 6.79 1.72
CA GLY A 109 -10.81 6.05 2.78
C GLY A 109 -9.28 5.96 2.59
N PRO A 110 -8.54 5.62 3.66
CA PRO A 110 -7.09 5.56 3.61
C PRO A 110 -6.61 4.40 2.73
N ARG A 111 -5.69 4.68 1.80
CA ARG A 111 -5.03 3.66 0.98
C ARG A 111 -3.62 3.42 1.51
N ASN A 112 -3.30 2.16 1.79
CA ASN A 112 -1.99 1.76 2.31
C ASN A 112 -1.15 1.14 1.18
N LEU A 113 0.07 1.63 1.02
CA LEU A 113 1.04 1.18 0.04
C LEU A 113 2.34 0.83 0.75
N ASP A 114 2.83 -0.39 0.53
CA ASP A 114 4.09 -0.85 1.10
C ASP A 114 5.22 -0.65 0.07
N PHE A 115 6.19 0.19 0.43
CA PHE A 115 7.38 0.46 -0.37
C PHE A 115 8.63 -0.13 0.26
N PHE A 116 9.58 -0.51 -0.58
CA PHE A 116 10.79 -1.21 -0.18
C PHE A 116 12.03 -0.38 -0.47
N LYS A 117 13.02 -0.51 0.41
CA LYS A 117 14.34 0.06 0.23
C LYS A 117 14.90 -0.25 -1.16
N GLY A 118 15.32 0.80 -1.86
CA GLY A 118 15.99 0.67 -3.17
C GLY A 118 15.03 0.40 -4.34
N TYR A 119 13.72 0.52 -4.10
CA TYR A 119 12.69 0.55 -5.15
C TYR A 119 12.15 1.98 -5.28
N PRO A 120 11.89 2.44 -6.51
CA PRO A 120 11.25 3.74 -6.73
C PRO A 120 9.86 3.74 -6.09
N MET A 121 9.47 4.80 -5.40
CA MET A 121 8.16 4.91 -4.79
C MET A 121 7.20 5.74 -5.64
N PHE A 122 7.08 5.37 -6.91
CA PHE A 122 6.13 5.95 -7.85
C PHE A 122 5.71 4.89 -8.85
N PHE A 123 4.48 5.01 -9.35
CA PHE A 123 3.94 4.08 -10.33
C PHE A 123 4.13 4.65 -11.75
N PRO A 124 4.38 3.80 -12.76
CA PRO A 124 4.37 2.34 -12.72
C PRO A 124 5.71 1.69 -12.32
N ASP A 125 6.82 2.45 -12.26
CA ASP A 125 8.18 1.92 -12.11
C ASP A 125 8.37 1.04 -10.87
N PHE A 126 7.67 1.33 -9.76
CA PHE A 126 7.68 0.46 -8.58
C PHE A 126 7.30 -0.98 -8.92
N ASP A 127 6.16 -1.16 -9.60
CA ASP A 127 5.64 -2.48 -9.94
C ASP A 127 6.58 -3.20 -10.93
N GLU A 128 7.11 -2.45 -11.90
CA GLU A 128 8.09 -3.00 -12.83
C GLU A 128 9.34 -3.51 -12.13
N GLU A 129 9.91 -2.73 -11.21
CA GLU A 129 11.11 -3.12 -10.47
C GLU A 129 10.83 -4.31 -9.53
N VAL A 130 9.64 -4.37 -8.91
CA VAL A 130 9.21 -5.53 -8.13
C VAL A 130 9.20 -6.81 -8.98
N HIS A 131 8.65 -6.73 -10.20
CA HIS A 131 8.62 -7.86 -11.12
C HIS A 131 10.02 -8.22 -11.65
N LYS A 132 10.86 -7.23 -11.96
CA LYS A 132 12.24 -7.46 -12.45
C LYS A 132 13.12 -8.10 -11.37
N ARG A 133 13.03 -7.62 -10.13
CA ARG A 133 13.97 -8.00 -9.06
C ARG A 133 13.53 -9.19 -8.23
N ALA A 134 12.25 -9.61 -8.29
CA ALA A 134 11.60 -10.81 -7.72
C ALA A 134 11.85 -11.19 -6.23
N LEU A 135 12.92 -10.73 -5.60
CA LEU A 135 13.37 -11.04 -4.24
C LEU A 135 12.39 -10.54 -3.18
N ARG A 136 11.67 -9.47 -3.49
CA ARG A 136 10.68 -8.87 -2.58
C ARG A 136 9.23 -9.15 -3.00
N LEU A 137 9.01 -9.79 -4.15
CA LEU A 137 7.66 -10.16 -4.60
C LEU A 137 7.10 -11.26 -3.69
N SER A 138 6.17 -10.90 -2.81
CA SER A 138 5.49 -11.82 -1.90
C SER A 138 4.02 -12.01 -2.30
N GLU A 139 3.40 -13.06 -1.75
CA GLU A 139 1.96 -13.32 -1.94
C GLU A 139 1.13 -12.16 -1.40
N ASP A 140 1.46 -11.68 -0.19
CA ASP A 140 0.73 -10.58 0.44
C ASP A 140 0.91 -9.26 -0.33
N MET A 141 2.08 -9.03 -0.94
CA MET A 141 2.29 -7.88 -1.82
C MET A 141 1.44 -7.96 -3.09
N ALA A 142 1.47 -9.10 -3.78
CA ALA A 142 0.69 -9.28 -5.00
C ALA A 142 -0.81 -9.15 -4.72
N ILE A 143 -1.28 -9.70 -3.58
CA ILE A 143 -2.65 -9.52 -3.10
C ILE A 143 -2.93 -8.03 -2.87
N SER A 144 -2.08 -7.33 -2.12
CA SER A 144 -2.24 -5.91 -1.79
C SER A 144 -2.32 -5.03 -3.04
N ARG A 145 -1.44 -5.26 -4.03
CA ARG A 145 -1.42 -4.53 -5.30
C ARG A 145 -2.65 -4.82 -6.16
N LEU A 146 -3.16 -6.05 -6.17
CA LEU A 146 -4.38 -6.40 -6.91
C LEU A 146 -5.65 -5.90 -6.23
N SER A 147 -5.70 -5.88 -4.89
CA SER A 147 -6.83 -5.34 -4.11
C SER A 147 -6.88 -3.81 -4.15
N THR A 148 -5.71 -3.17 -4.28
CA THR A 148 -5.55 -1.71 -4.34
C THR A 148 -4.81 -1.33 -5.62
N PRO A 149 -5.43 -1.43 -6.80
CA PRO A 149 -4.75 -1.33 -8.10
C PRO A 149 -4.50 0.13 -8.53
N LEU A 150 -4.00 0.95 -7.61
CA LEU A 150 -3.60 2.33 -7.87
C LEU A 150 -2.37 2.38 -8.77
N GLY A 151 -2.42 3.17 -9.85
CA GLY A 151 -1.32 3.28 -10.82
C GLY A 151 -0.93 1.95 -11.48
N LEU A 152 -1.73 0.89 -11.33
CA LEU A 152 -1.37 -0.46 -11.77
C LEU A 152 -1.71 -0.65 -13.24
N THR A 153 -0.68 -0.78 -14.07
CA THR A 153 -0.82 -1.05 -15.51
C THR A 153 -1.45 -2.41 -15.78
N ALA A 154 -2.02 -2.59 -16.98
CA ALA A 154 -2.59 -3.88 -17.37
C ALA A 154 -1.54 -5.00 -17.37
N GLU A 155 -0.33 -4.70 -17.82
CA GLU A 155 0.81 -5.62 -17.86
C GLU A 155 1.24 -6.06 -16.46
N ASN A 156 1.42 -5.10 -15.53
CA ASN A 156 1.79 -5.40 -14.14
C ASN A 156 0.66 -6.13 -13.42
N ARG A 157 -0.61 -5.76 -13.67
CA ARG A 157 -1.77 -6.51 -13.17
C ARG A 157 -1.73 -7.96 -13.61
N GLU A 158 -1.45 -8.21 -14.88
CA GLU A 158 -1.35 -9.57 -15.40
C GLU A 158 -0.18 -10.34 -14.76
N ALA A 159 0.97 -9.68 -14.57
CA ALA A 159 2.14 -10.28 -13.93
C ALA A 159 1.86 -10.68 -12.47
N TYR A 160 1.27 -9.81 -11.64
CA TYR A 160 0.84 -10.17 -10.28
C TYR A 160 -0.21 -11.28 -10.28
N THR A 161 -1.16 -11.24 -11.22
CA THR A 161 -2.19 -12.26 -11.36
C THR A 161 -1.57 -13.62 -11.69
N ARG A 162 -0.62 -13.66 -12.62
CA ARG A 162 0.12 -14.87 -13.01
C ARG A 162 0.90 -15.43 -11.82
N TYR A 163 1.64 -14.57 -11.11
CA TYR A 163 2.39 -14.93 -9.91
C TYR A 163 1.52 -15.59 -8.83
N LEU A 164 0.32 -15.03 -8.59
CA LEU A 164 -0.63 -15.59 -7.63
C LEU A 164 -1.29 -16.87 -8.13
N LYS A 165 -1.68 -16.96 -9.41
CA LYS A 165 -2.30 -18.17 -9.98
C LYS A 165 -1.43 -19.41 -9.79
N GLU A 166 -0.12 -19.28 -10.01
CA GLU A 166 0.85 -20.37 -9.80
C GLU A 166 0.88 -20.88 -8.34
N ARG A 167 0.51 -20.03 -7.38
CA ARG A 167 0.57 -20.31 -5.93
C ARG A 167 -0.81 -20.41 -5.28
N MET A 168 -1.88 -20.20 -6.04
CA MET A 168 -3.24 -20.01 -5.53
C MET A 168 -3.74 -21.24 -4.77
N ASN A 169 -3.47 -22.43 -5.29
CA ASN A 169 -3.88 -23.68 -4.65
C ASN A 169 -3.21 -23.86 -3.30
N VAL A 170 -1.90 -23.63 -3.23
CA VAL A 170 -1.15 -23.70 -1.96
C VAL A 170 -1.63 -22.63 -0.98
N LEU A 171 -1.88 -21.41 -1.47
CA LEU A 171 -2.37 -20.29 -0.68
C LEU A 171 -3.74 -20.56 -0.07
N ALA A 172 -4.70 -20.98 -0.90
CA ALA A 172 -6.05 -21.26 -0.45
C ALA A 172 -6.09 -22.44 0.52
N GLU A 173 -5.30 -23.49 0.27
CA GLU A 173 -5.16 -24.60 1.20
C GLU A 173 -4.55 -24.20 2.53
N ARG A 174 -3.53 -23.33 2.53
CA ARG A 174 -2.92 -22.79 3.75
C ARG A 174 -3.92 -21.96 4.54
N SER A 175 -4.67 -21.07 3.89
CA SER A 175 -5.69 -20.24 4.54
C SER A 175 -6.83 -21.09 5.13
N VAL A 176 -7.27 -22.15 4.45
CA VAL A 176 -8.21 -23.14 5.01
C VAL A 176 -7.56 -23.89 6.19
N SER A 177 -6.30 -24.25 6.09
CA SER A 177 -5.56 -24.96 7.15
C SER A 177 -5.38 -24.11 8.41
N SER A 178 -5.14 -22.80 8.26
CA SER A 178 -4.99 -21.84 9.34
C SER A 178 -6.30 -21.21 9.82
N ASN A 179 -7.45 -21.53 9.20
CA ASN A 179 -8.76 -20.93 9.49
C ASN A 179 -8.82 -19.41 9.25
N ASP A 180 -8.00 -18.89 8.32
CA ASP A 180 -7.92 -17.47 7.97
C ASP A 180 -9.02 -17.06 6.97
N ARG A 181 -10.16 -16.64 7.51
CA ARG A 181 -11.37 -16.28 6.74
C ARG A 181 -11.20 -14.97 5.96
N GLU A 182 -10.41 -14.04 6.48
CA GLU A 182 -10.18 -12.74 5.84
C GLU A 182 -9.37 -12.92 4.57
N LYS A 183 -8.24 -13.65 4.66
CA LYS A 183 -7.43 -13.97 3.49
C LYS A 183 -8.22 -14.75 2.44
N MET A 184 -9.04 -15.72 2.84
CA MET A 184 -9.92 -16.43 1.90
C MET A 184 -10.94 -15.53 1.21
N THR A 185 -11.47 -14.53 1.91
CA THR A 185 -12.41 -13.56 1.32
C THR A 185 -11.72 -12.66 0.30
N ILE A 186 -10.50 -12.22 0.61
CA ILE A 186 -9.67 -11.43 -0.32
C ILE A 186 -9.31 -12.25 -1.56
N LEU A 187 -8.83 -13.48 -1.39
CA LEU A 187 -8.50 -14.39 -2.50
C LEU A 187 -9.71 -14.69 -3.39
N SER A 188 -10.90 -14.82 -2.80
CA SER A 188 -12.15 -14.96 -3.56
C SER A 188 -12.46 -13.72 -4.39
N GLY A 189 -12.27 -12.53 -3.83
CA GLY A 189 -12.46 -11.26 -4.52
C GLY A 189 -11.59 -11.10 -5.77
N LEU A 190 -10.42 -11.75 -5.81
CA LEU A 190 -9.54 -11.75 -6.97
C LEU A 190 -10.08 -12.61 -8.14
N ASN A 191 -11.13 -13.42 -7.92
CA ASN A 191 -11.71 -14.34 -8.90
C ASN A 191 -10.68 -15.28 -9.57
N LEU A 192 -9.67 -15.70 -8.80
CA LEU A 192 -8.60 -16.57 -9.29
C LEU A 192 -8.82 -18.06 -8.98
N ILE A 193 -9.82 -18.38 -8.14
CA ILE A 193 -10.15 -19.75 -7.71
C ILE A 193 -11.33 -20.27 -8.54
N SER A 194 -11.20 -21.48 -9.09
CA SER A 194 -12.24 -22.16 -9.87
C SER A 194 -13.35 -22.77 -8.99
N GLU A 195 -14.48 -23.15 -9.58
CA GLU A 195 -15.55 -23.82 -8.82
C GLU A 195 -15.14 -25.23 -8.35
N GLU A 196 -14.32 -25.93 -9.14
CA GLU A 196 -13.75 -27.22 -8.75
C GLU A 196 -12.82 -27.05 -7.54
N GLU A 197 -11.94 -26.06 -7.58
CA GLU A 197 -11.01 -25.75 -6.48
C GLU A 197 -11.76 -25.39 -5.19
N TYR A 198 -12.84 -24.60 -5.26
CA TYR A 198 -13.71 -24.35 -4.09
C TYR A 198 -14.30 -25.64 -3.52
N THR A 199 -14.67 -26.59 -4.37
CA THR A 199 -15.25 -27.87 -3.93
C THR A 199 -14.24 -28.70 -3.16
N GLU A 200 -12.99 -28.75 -3.61
CA GLU A 200 -11.91 -29.43 -2.91
C GLU A 200 -11.55 -28.75 -1.58
N LEU A 201 -11.51 -27.41 -1.55
CA LEU A 201 -11.30 -26.66 -0.31
C LEU A 201 -12.40 -26.89 0.73
N ILE A 202 -13.67 -26.98 0.29
CA ILE A 202 -14.79 -27.30 1.18
C ILE A 202 -14.64 -28.69 1.78
N LYS A 203 -14.30 -29.71 0.97
CA LYS A 203 -14.06 -31.08 1.46
C LYS A 203 -12.95 -31.09 2.52
N LYS A 204 -11.81 -30.44 2.25
CA LYS A 204 -10.69 -30.32 3.20
C LYS A 204 -11.10 -29.60 4.49
N SER A 205 -11.86 -28.50 4.38
CA SER A 205 -12.35 -27.75 5.55
C SER A 205 -13.25 -28.59 6.44
N VAL A 206 -14.19 -29.35 5.83
CA VAL A 206 -15.09 -30.29 6.54
C VAL A 206 -14.30 -31.38 7.25
N LEU A 207 -13.36 -32.03 6.54
CA LEU A 207 -12.52 -33.09 7.13
C LEU A 207 -11.68 -32.58 8.31
N SER A 208 -11.24 -31.32 8.27
CA SER A 208 -10.47 -30.69 9.36
C SER A 208 -11.33 -30.09 10.48
N GLY A 209 -12.65 -30.25 10.43
CA GLY A 209 -13.57 -29.78 11.49
C GLY A 209 -13.76 -28.26 11.56
N LYS A 210 -13.32 -27.50 10.55
CA LYS A 210 -13.38 -26.03 10.56
C LYS A 210 -14.71 -25.49 10.05
N THR A 211 -15.75 -25.63 10.87
CA THR A 211 -17.13 -25.26 10.53
C THR A 211 -17.31 -23.80 10.07
N ALA A 212 -16.61 -22.86 10.71
CA ALA A 212 -16.63 -21.45 10.34
C ALA A 212 -16.06 -21.19 8.93
N MET A 213 -14.89 -21.78 8.62
CA MET A 213 -14.28 -21.72 7.29
C MET A 213 -15.17 -22.38 6.24
N THR A 214 -15.75 -23.54 6.55
CA THR A 214 -16.67 -24.24 5.64
C THR A 214 -17.86 -23.37 5.26
N SER A 215 -18.48 -22.70 6.24
CA SER A 215 -19.58 -21.75 6.00
C SER A 215 -19.14 -20.59 5.11
N THR A 216 -17.97 -20.02 5.37
CA THR A 216 -17.38 -18.97 4.52
C THR A 216 -17.18 -19.47 3.09
N LEU A 217 -16.53 -20.62 2.88
CA LEU A 217 -16.28 -21.18 1.55
C LEU A 217 -17.57 -21.48 0.77
N LEU A 218 -18.60 -22.01 1.43
CA LEU A 218 -19.91 -22.24 0.81
C LEU A 218 -20.55 -20.92 0.33
N SER A 219 -20.48 -19.88 1.15
CA SER A 219 -20.99 -18.56 0.79
C SER A 219 -20.23 -17.93 -0.39
N LEU A 220 -18.90 -18.10 -0.42
CA LEU A 220 -18.04 -17.58 -1.49
C LEU A 220 -18.27 -18.32 -2.80
N LYS A 221 -18.37 -19.66 -2.77
CA LYS A 221 -18.71 -20.49 -3.93
C LYS A 221 -20.07 -20.09 -4.52
N TRP A 222 -21.07 -19.86 -3.67
CA TRP A 222 -22.39 -19.39 -4.12
C TRP A 222 -22.31 -18.04 -4.84
N LYS A 223 -21.58 -17.06 -4.27
CA LYS A 223 -21.36 -15.75 -4.90
C LYS A 223 -20.68 -15.85 -6.27
N LEU A 224 -19.67 -16.71 -6.41
CA LEU A 224 -18.97 -16.95 -7.67
C LEU A 224 -19.92 -17.49 -8.75
N SER A 225 -20.74 -18.50 -8.41
CA SER A 225 -21.70 -19.11 -9.34
C SER A 225 -22.76 -18.11 -9.82
N LYS A 226 -23.23 -17.21 -8.94
CA LYS A 226 -24.20 -16.17 -9.27
C LYS A 226 -23.60 -15.08 -10.16
N SER A 227 -22.37 -14.64 -9.88
CA SER A 227 -21.65 -13.65 -10.70
C SER A 227 -21.45 -14.14 -12.14
N ARG A 228 -21.14 -15.44 -12.32
CA ARG A 228 -21.01 -16.05 -13.65
C ARG A 228 -22.33 -16.18 -14.41
N ARG A 229 -23.44 -16.51 -13.72
CA ARG A 229 -24.79 -16.55 -14.33
C ARG A 229 -25.31 -15.17 -14.73
N GLY A 230 -24.94 -14.10 -14.00
CA GLY A 230 -25.35 -12.73 -14.30
C GLY A 230 -24.66 -12.07 -15.51
N ARG A 231 -23.46 -12.52 -15.90
CA ARG A 231 -22.78 -12.05 -17.13
C ARG A 231 -23.26 -12.73 -18.41
N GLY A 232 -24.14 -13.73 -18.28
CA GLY A 232 -24.66 -14.53 -19.40
C GLY A 232 -25.98 -14.04 -19.99
N ASN A 233 -26.43 -12.81 -19.71
CA ASN A 233 -27.70 -12.31 -20.27
C ASN A 233 -27.73 -10.79 -20.42
N PRO A 234 -27.52 -10.24 -21.63
CA PRO A 234 -28.45 -9.25 -22.17
C PRO A 234 -29.56 -10.05 -22.86
N SER A 235 -30.72 -10.17 -22.21
CA SER A 235 -31.93 -10.63 -22.91
C SER A 235 -32.44 -9.51 -23.83
N PRO A 236 -33.06 -9.87 -24.96
CA PRO A 236 -33.16 -9.07 -26.20
C PRO A 236 -34.03 -7.82 -26.11
#